data_AF-A0A8D0USL7-F1
#
_entry.id   AF-A0A8D0USL7-F1
#
_cell.length_a   1.000
_cell.length_b   1.000
_cell.length_c   1.000
_cell.angle_alpha   90.00
_cell.angle_beta   90.00
_cell.angle_gamma   90.00
#
_symmetry.space_group_name_H-M   'P 1'
#
loop_
_entity.id
_entity.type
_entity.pdbx_description
1 polymer ?
#
loop_
_entity_poly.entity_id
_entity_poly.type
_entity_poly.pdbx_seq_one_letter_code
_entity_poly.pdbx_strand_id
1 'polypeptide(L)'
;MKIQLCYFHYGFFFSYMRNRNLSLKEYLLTSFLFVFKCRLCQMMNPYTIKKQPLHQFVQRQLFPLPATLYNPVRYMFIQTQDTPNPNSLKFIPGKPVLETRTMDFPTPAAAFCSPLARQLFRIEGVKSVFFGPDFITVTKESEELDWNLLKPDIYATIMDFFASGLPLVTEETPSGEAGSEDDDEVVAMIKELLDTRIRLWMMNQMKKKQTHLKVI
;
A
#
# COMPACT_ATOMS: atom_id res chain seq x y z
N MET A 1 43.52 -36.76 -35.67
CA MET A 1 42.70 -37.70 -34.87
C MET A 1 42.23 -37.11 -33.53
N LYS A 2 41.75 -35.86 -33.50
CA LYS A 2 41.07 -35.22 -32.35
C LYS A 2 39.95 -34.25 -32.80
N ILE A 3 39.42 -34.45 -34.01
CA ILE A 3 38.20 -33.78 -34.51
C ILE A 3 36.97 -34.69 -34.30
N GLN A 4 37.18 -35.97 -33.95
CA GLN A 4 36.11 -36.94 -33.73
C GLN A 4 35.53 -36.99 -32.31
N LEU A 5 36.08 -36.26 -31.33
CA LEU A 5 35.50 -36.22 -29.97
C LEU A 5 34.55 -35.03 -29.71
N CYS A 6 34.46 -34.05 -30.61
CA CYS A 6 33.44 -32.99 -30.49
C CYS A 6 32.05 -33.43 -30.99
N TYR A 7 31.98 -34.49 -31.81
CA TYR A 7 30.72 -35.00 -32.36
C TYR A 7 29.94 -35.92 -31.41
N PHE A 8 30.52 -36.37 -30.29
CA PHE A 8 29.87 -37.35 -29.42
C PHE A 8 28.89 -36.76 -28.40
N HIS A 9 28.88 -35.44 -28.16
CA HIS A 9 27.98 -34.82 -27.19
C HIS A 9 26.87 -33.95 -27.80
N TYR A 10 26.88 -33.73 -29.13
CA TYR A 10 25.76 -33.11 -29.85
C TYR A 10 24.71 -34.12 -30.32
N GLY A 11 25.06 -35.41 -30.45
CA GLY A 11 24.14 -36.46 -30.90
C GLY A 11 23.07 -36.87 -29.89
N PHE A 12 23.36 -36.75 -28.58
CA PHE A 12 22.41 -37.18 -27.54
C PHE A 12 21.33 -36.13 -27.23
N PHE A 13 21.59 -34.86 -27.53
CA PHE A 13 20.62 -33.78 -27.30
C PHE A 13 19.59 -33.66 -28.42
N PHE A 14 19.95 -34.02 -29.66
CA PHE A 14 19.03 -33.98 -30.81
C PHE A 14 18.00 -35.13 -30.81
N SER A 15 18.29 -36.25 -30.14
CA SER A 15 17.34 -37.38 -30.03
C SER A 15 16.28 -37.15 -28.94
N TYR A 16 16.63 -36.44 -27.86
CA TYR A 16 15.68 -36.05 -26.82
C TYR A 16 14.73 -34.92 -27.26
N MET A 17 15.17 -34.08 -28.21
CA MET A 17 14.44 -32.94 -28.76
C MET A 17 13.61 -33.26 -30.02
N ARG A 18 13.29 -34.53 -30.29
CA ARG A 18 12.40 -34.92 -31.40
C ARG A 18 11.02 -35.43 -30.96
N ASN A 19 10.73 -35.54 -29.66
CA ASN A 19 9.49 -36.17 -29.19
C ASN A 19 8.57 -35.29 -28.32
N ARG A 20 8.69 -33.96 -28.34
CA ARG A 20 7.61 -33.05 -27.93
C ARG A 20 7.63 -31.75 -28.74
N ASN A 21 6.49 -31.46 -29.35
CA ASN A 21 6.15 -30.20 -30.02
C ASN A 21 6.10 -29.06 -28.98
N LEU A 22 7.23 -28.39 -28.69
CA LEU A 22 7.25 -27.23 -27.79
C LEU A 22 7.83 -25.97 -28.45
N SER A 23 7.11 -24.86 -28.23
CA SER A 23 7.21 -23.56 -28.89
C SER A 23 8.45 -22.75 -28.52
N LEU A 24 8.91 -21.93 -29.48
CA LEU A 24 10.13 -21.10 -29.58
C LEU A 24 10.43 -20.10 -28.44
N LYS A 25 9.69 -20.07 -27.31
CA LYS A 25 9.88 -19.06 -26.26
C LYS A 25 10.81 -19.44 -25.11
N GLU A 26 11.25 -20.70 -25.00
CA GLU A 26 12.16 -21.14 -23.93
C GLU A 26 13.66 -21.13 -24.31
N TYR A 27 13.99 -20.86 -25.58
CA TYR A 27 15.38 -20.86 -26.08
C TYR A 27 16.24 -19.68 -25.58
N LEU A 28 15.63 -18.58 -25.13
CA LEU A 28 16.37 -17.37 -24.72
C LEU A 28 16.79 -17.37 -23.23
N LEU A 29 16.17 -18.19 -22.38
CA LEU A 29 16.51 -18.28 -20.96
C LEU A 29 17.70 -19.22 -20.66
N THR A 30 17.99 -20.17 -21.54
CA THR A 30 19.12 -21.10 -21.36
C THR A 30 20.44 -20.55 -21.93
N SER A 31 20.38 -19.56 -22.83
CA SER A 31 21.57 -18.94 -23.43
C SER A 31 22.28 -17.95 -22.49
N PHE A 32 21.57 -17.36 -21.52
CA PHE A 32 22.15 -16.37 -20.60
C PHE A 32 22.88 -16.97 -19.39
N LEU A 33 22.64 -18.25 -19.06
CA LEU A 33 23.30 -18.94 -17.96
C LEU A 33 24.66 -19.57 -18.33
N PHE A 34 25.04 -19.60 -19.61
CA PHE A 34 26.27 -20.26 -20.06
C PHE A 34 27.48 -19.31 -20.20
N VAL A 35 27.26 -18.00 -20.26
CA VAL A 35 28.34 -17.01 -20.41
C VAL A 35 29.11 -16.76 -19.10
N PHE A 36 28.57 -17.16 -17.94
CA PHE A 36 29.19 -16.92 -16.63
C PHE A 36 30.18 -18.00 -16.15
N LYS A 37 30.39 -19.09 -16.91
CA LYS A 37 31.26 -20.20 -16.48
C LYS A 37 32.52 -20.38 -17.35
N CYS A 38 32.99 -19.32 -18.03
CA CYS A 38 34.11 -19.41 -18.98
C CYS A 38 35.22 -18.34 -18.80
N ARG A 39 35.38 -17.77 -17.61
CA ARG A 39 36.62 -17.07 -17.24
C ARG A 39 37.08 -17.49 -15.86
N LEU A 40 38.04 -18.40 -15.84
CA LEU A 40 39.10 -18.71 -14.85
C LEU A 40 39.25 -20.23 -14.71
N CYS A 41 39.88 -20.84 -15.70
CA CYS A 41 40.52 -22.13 -15.51
C CYS A 41 41.72 -22.24 -16.46
N GLN A 42 42.75 -21.44 -16.18
CA GLN A 42 44.12 -21.53 -16.69
C GLN A 42 44.97 -20.78 -15.65
N MET A 43 46.09 -21.27 -15.10
CA MET A 43 46.99 -22.37 -15.41
C MET A 43 47.80 -22.71 -14.15
N MET A 44 48.24 -23.96 -14.04
CA MET A 44 49.24 -24.41 -13.07
C MET A 44 50.65 -23.99 -13.51
N ASN A 45 51.53 -23.59 -12.56
CA ASN A 45 52.96 -24.01 -12.53
C ASN A 45 53.64 -23.67 -11.17
N PRO A 46 54.84 -24.19 -10.82
CA PRO A 46 55.02 -24.94 -9.59
C PRO A 46 56.16 -24.39 -8.67
N TYR A 47 56.25 -24.96 -7.45
CA TYR A 47 57.34 -24.88 -6.47
C TYR A 47 57.89 -23.50 -6.04
N THR A 48 57.55 -23.07 -4.82
CA THR A 48 58.52 -22.98 -3.69
C THR A 48 57.80 -22.61 -2.39
N ILE A 49 58.00 -23.43 -1.36
CA ILE A 49 57.59 -23.16 0.02
C ILE A 49 58.57 -22.14 0.60
N LYS A 50 58.10 -20.93 0.90
CA LYS A 50 58.75 -20.02 1.85
C LYS A 50 57.71 -19.45 2.80
N LYS A 51 58.09 -19.45 4.07
CA LYS A 51 57.27 -19.23 5.27
C LYS A 51 56.60 -17.85 5.27
N GLN A 52 55.42 -17.80 5.87
CA GLN A 52 54.60 -16.62 6.12
C GLN A 52 55.40 -15.50 6.83
N PRO A 53 54.98 -14.24 6.59
CA PRO A 53 54.65 -13.41 7.73
C PRO A 53 53.19 -12.94 7.67
N LEU A 54 52.54 -13.03 8.82
CA LEU A 54 51.21 -12.51 9.10
C LEU A 54 51.21 -10.98 9.00
N HIS A 55 50.72 -10.41 7.89
CA HIS A 55 49.94 -9.17 7.96
C HIS A 55 49.24 -8.85 6.64
N GLN A 56 48.15 -8.09 6.75
CA GLN A 56 47.34 -7.49 5.69
C GLN A 56 46.10 -8.29 5.25
N PHE A 57 45.24 -8.48 6.25
CA PHE A 57 43.85 -8.00 6.25
C PHE A 57 43.17 -7.85 4.88
N VAL A 58 42.25 -8.78 4.67
CA VAL A 58 41.06 -8.72 3.81
C VAL A 58 40.41 -7.33 3.85
N GLN A 59 40.45 -6.61 2.74
CA GLN A 59 39.39 -5.65 2.40
C GLN A 59 38.63 -6.20 1.20
N ARG A 60 37.73 -7.16 1.49
CA ARG A 60 36.54 -7.34 0.66
C ARG A 60 35.80 -6.01 0.72
N GLN A 61 35.74 -5.31 -0.40
CA GLN A 61 34.79 -4.23 -0.60
C GLN A 61 33.41 -4.83 -0.31
N LEU A 62 32.82 -4.45 0.83
CA LEU A 62 31.43 -4.76 1.14
C LEU A 62 30.61 -4.09 0.05
N PHE A 63 30.10 -4.88 -0.90
CA PHE A 63 29.02 -4.40 -1.75
C PHE A 63 27.93 -3.86 -0.82
N PRO A 64 27.57 -2.57 -0.90
CA PRO A 64 26.47 -2.06 -0.13
C PRO A 64 25.23 -2.83 -0.58
N LEU A 65 24.59 -3.53 0.36
CA LEU A 65 23.27 -4.12 0.11
C LEU A 65 22.37 -2.99 -0.42
N PRO A 66 21.62 -3.20 -1.52
CA PRO A 66 20.68 -2.20 -1.97
C PRO A 66 19.69 -1.93 -0.83
N ALA A 67 19.60 -0.68 -0.38
CA ALA A 67 18.74 -0.24 0.71
C ALA A 67 17.22 -0.33 0.39
N THR A 68 16.84 -1.08 -0.64
CA THR A 68 15.47 -1.14 -1.18
C THR A 68 14.57 -2.17 -0.53
N LEU A 69 14.97 -2.80 0.58
CA LEU A 69 14.13 -3.76 1.32
C LEU A 69 13.79 -3.33 2.74
N TYR A 70 13.78 -2.03 3.05
CA TYR A 70 12.97 -1.57 4.18
C TYR A 70 11.53 -1.38 3.67
N ASN A 71 10.79 -2.48 3.56
CA ASN A 71 9.34 -2.43 3.44
C ASN A 71 8.76 -2.55 4.86
N PRO A 72 8.54 -1.43 5.59
CA PRO A 72 7.99 -1.45 6.95
C PRO A 72 6.52 -1.91 6.99
N VAL A 73 5.92 -2.26 5.84
CA VAL A 73 4.48 -2.51 5.71
C VAL A 73 4.11 -3.97 6.01
N ARG A 74 5.09 -4.86 6.24
CA ARG A 74 4.79 -6.25 6.66
C ARG A 74 4.12 -6.34 8.04
N TYR A 75 4.02 -5.23 8.76
CA TYR A 75 3.27 -5.11 10.02
C TYR A 75 2.42 -3.82 10.00
N MET A 76 1.47 -3.73 9.08
CA MET A 76 0.39 -2.73 9.17
C MET A 76 -0.86 -3.43 9.69
N PHE A 77 -1.38 -2.97 10.83
CA PHE A 77 -2.63 -3.46 11.40
C PHE A 77 -3.68 -2.35 11.33
N ILE A 78 -4.75 -2.60 10.58
CA ILE A 78 -5.85 -1.65 10.41
C ILE A 78 -6.90 -1.95 11.48
N GLN A 79 -7.18 -0.97 12.34
CA GLN A 79 -8.25 -1.06 13.33
C GLN A 79 -9.54 -0.51 12.74
N THR A 80 -10.68 -1.12 13.06
CA THR A 80 -12.00 -0.57 12.72
C THR A 80 -12.69 -0.03 13.95
N GLN A 81 -13.31 1.14 13.82
CA GLN A 81 -14.16 1.74 14.84
C GLN A 81 -15.55 2.00 14.25
N ASP A 82 -16.57 1.60 15.00
CA ASP A 82 -17.95 1.89 14.64
C ASP A 82 -18.24 3.39 14.77
N THR A 83 -19.04 3.90 13.85
CA THR A 83 -19.52 5.28 13.89
C THR A 83 -21.00 5.28 14.29
N PRO A 84 -21.57 6.39 14.77
CA PRO A 84 -23.01 6.46 15.04
C PRO A 84 -23.88 6.25 13.78
N ASN A 85 -23.29 6.33 12.59
CA ASN A 85 -23.96 6.01 11.33
C ASN A 85 -23.73 4.54 10.97
N PRO A 86 -24.76 3.69 10.89
CA PRO A 86 -24.61 2.27 10.51
C PRO A 86 -24.05 2.08 9.09
N ASN A 87 -24.18 3.10 8.23
CA ASN A 87 -23.68 3.10 6.87
C ASN A 87 -22.23 3.55 6.74
N SER A 88 -21.60 3.99 7.81
CA SER A 88 -20.21 4.46 7.78
C SER A 88 -19.36 3.71 8.79
N LEU A 89 -18.16 3.29 8.36
CA LEU A 89 -17.18 2.63 9.21
C LEU A 89 -15.84 3.35 9.11
N LYS A 90 -15.19 3.53 10.27
CA LYS A 90 -13.89 4.20 10.38
C LYS A 90 -12.78 3.16 10.42
N PHE A 91 -11.77 3.34 9.57
CA PHE A 91 -10.58 2.51 9.45
C PHE A 91 -9.34 3.31 9.88
N ILE A 92 -8.53 2.75 10.77
CA ILE A 92 -7.35 3.40 11.36
C ILE A 92 -6.13 2.53 11.04
N PRO A 93 -5.33 2.88 10.01
CA PRO A 93 -4.15 2.10 9.60
C PRO A 93 -2.96 2.24 10.57
N GLY A 94 -3.04 3.13 11.57
CA GLY A 94 -1.94 3.40 12.52
C GLY A 94 -0.80 4.22 11.93
N LYS A 95 -0.99 4.78 10.72
CA LYS A 95 -0.10 5.73 10.07
C LYS A 95 -0.88 7.00 9.71
N PRO A 96 -0.22 8.16 9.69
CA PRO A 96 -0.84 9.38 9.20
C PRO A 96 -1.25 9.19 7.73
N VAL A 97 -2.50 9.54 7.42
CA VAL A 97 -3.09 9.49 6.08
C VAL A 97 -3.03 10.89 5.45
N LEU A 98 -3.50 11.92 6.17
CA LEU A 98 -3.39 13.31 5.75
C LEU A 98 -3.06 14.20 6.96
N GLU A 99 -1.78 14.39 7.27
CA GLU A 99 -1.35 15.07 8.51
C GLU A 99 -1.97 16.46 8.71
N THR A 100 -2.14 17.22 7.61
CA THR A 100 -2.47 18.65 7.69
C THR A 100 -3.93 18.97 7.34
N ARG A 101 -4.64 18.11 6.61
CA ARG A 101 -5.98 18.42 6.09
C ARG A 101 -6.89 17.20 6.10
N THR A 102 -8.19 17.44 6.07
CA THR A 102 -9.18 16.41 5.74
C THR A 102 -9.61 16.55 4.30
N MET A 103 -9.98 15.45 3.65
CA MET A 103 -10.53 15.47 2.30
C MET A 103 -11.74 14.56 2.21
N ASP A 104 -12.84 15.07 1.67
CA ASP A 104 -14.03 14.31 1.36
C ASP A 104 -14.10 13.95 -0.12
N PHE A 105 -14.54 12.73 -0.40
CA PHE A 105 -14.77 12.22 -1.74
C PHE A 105 -16.21 11.69 -1.81
N PRO A 106 -17.18 12.54 -2.16
CA PRO A 106 -18.59 12.13 -2.26
C PRO A 106 -18.89 11.36 -3.55
N THR A 107 -18.03 11.47 -4.57
CA THR A 107 -18.22 10.81 -5.87
C THR A 107 -16.92 10.20 -6.39
N PRO A 108 -16.99 9.18 -7.27
CA PRO A 108 -15.80 8.60 -7.91
C PRO A 108 -15.01 9.62 -8.74
N ALA A 109 -15.66 10.67 -9.24
CA ALA A 109 -15.01 11.76 -9.97
C ALA A 109 -14.13 12.62 -9.05
N ALA A 110 -14.59 12.92 -7.82
CA ALA A 110 -13.77 13.64 -6.85
C ALA A 110 -12.52 12.83 -6.43
N ALA A 111 -12.61 11.50 -6.49
CA ALA A 111 -11.53 10.60 -6.12
C ALA A 111 -10.28 10.72 -7.02
N PHE A 112 -10.36 11.33 -8.22
CA PHE A 112 -9.21 11.46 -9.11
C PHE A 112 -7.99 12.14 -8.46
N CYS A 113 -8.22 13.00 -7.46
CA CYS A 113 -7.18 13.68 -6.71
C CYS A 113 -6.33 12.74 -5.83
N SER A 114 -6.81 11.52 -5.53
CA SER A 114 -6.11 10.56 -4.68
C SER A 114 -6.10 9.15 -5.29
N PRO A 115 -4.92 8.54 -5.52
CA PRO A 115 -4.83 7.15 -5.99
C PRO A 115 -5.49 6.15 -5.03
N LEU A 116 -5.40 6.38 -3.71
CA LEU A 116 -6.06 5.53 -2.71
C LEU A 116 -7.58 5.60 -2.81
N ALA A 117 -8.14 6.82 -2.90
CA ALA A 117 -9.59 6.98 -3.04
C ALA A 117 -10.11 6.27 -4.30
N ARG A 118 -9.40 6.41 -5.43
CA ARG A 118 -9.76 5.71 -6.68
C ARG A 118 -9.81 4.20 -6.53
N GLN A 119 -8.89 3.61 -5.77
CA GLN A 119 -8.88 2.17 -5.54
C GLN A 119 -10.04 1.75 -4.63
N LEU A 120 -10.34 2.52 -3.58
CA LEU A 120 -11.48 2.25 -2.69
C LEU A 120 -12.83 2.31 -3.44
N PHE A 121 -12.99 3.25 -4.37
CA PHE A 121 -14.19 3.33 -5.22
C PHE A 121 -14.32 2.19 -6.24
N ARG A 122 -13.30 1.36 -6.45
CA ARG A 122 -13.44 0.14 -7.28
C ARG A 122 -14.14 -0.99 -6.55
N ILE A 123 -14.23 -0.91 -5.22
CA ILE A 123 -14.91 -1.90 -4.40
C ILE A 123 -16.42 -1.66 -4.56
N GLU A 124 -17.14 -2.71 -4.97
CA GLU A 124 -18.59 -2.64 -5.14
C GLU A 124 -19.26 -2.33 -3.79
N GLY A 125 -20.17 -1.35 -3.79
CA GLY A 125 -20.90 -0.94 -2.58
C GLY A 125 -20.28 0.20 -1.79
N VAL A 126 -19.13 0.76 -2.20
CA VAL A 126 -18.58 2.00 -1.63
C VAL A 126 -19.23 3.22 -2.27
N LYS A 127 -19.92 4.04 -1.46
CA LYS A 127 -20.62 5.25 -1.90
C LYS A 127 -19.78 6.51 -1.77
N SER A 128 -19.09 6.66 -0.65
CA SER A 128 -18.22 7.82 -0.40
C SER A 128 -17.08 7.45 0.52
N VAL A 129 -15.99 8.21 0.39
CA VAL A 129 -14.76 8.01 1.17
C VAL A 129 -14.36 9.36 1.77
N PHE A 130 -13.91 9.34 3.01
CA PHE A 130 -13.43 10.53 3.71
C PHE A 130 -12.08 10.23 4.35
N PHE A 131 -11.11 11.10 4.15
CA PHE A 131 -9.78 11.01 4.75
C PHE A 131 -9.65 12.03 5.87
N GLY A 132 -9.36 11.51 7.06
CA GLY A 132 -8.95 12.27 8.22
C GLY A 132 -7.42 12.25 8.40
N PRO A 133 -6.93 12.80 9.53
CA PRO A 133 -5.50 12.85 9.81
C PRO A 133 -4.83 11.47 9.90
N ASP A 134 -5.46 10.56 10.64
CA ASP A 134 -4.97 9.22 10.95
C ASP A 134 -5.99 8.12 10.60
N PHE A 135 -7.09 8.47 9.93
CA PHE A 135 -8.19 7.56 9.65
C PHE A 135 -8.81 7.75 8.27
N ILE A 136 -9.47 6.70 7.80
CA ILE A 136 -10.25 6.66 6.57
C ILE A 136 -11.66 6.23 6.95
N THR A 137 -12.66 7.02 6.62
CA THR A 137 -14.06 6.64 6.77
C THR A 137 -14.62 6.23 5.42
N VAL A 138 -15.22 5.05 5.34
CA VAL A 138 -15.90 4.56 4.14
C VAL A 138 -17.39 4.50 4.44
N THR A 139 -18.20 4.98 3.50
CA THR A 139 -19.66 4.89 3.56
C THR A 139 -20.14 3.94 2.49
N LYS A 140 -21.01 2.99 2.87
CA LYS A 140 -21.61 2.04 1.94
C LYS A 140 -22.84 2.62 1.23
N GLU A 141 -23.17 2.07 0.06
CA GLU A 141 -24.29 2.56 -0.76
C GLU A 141 -25.65 2.20 -0.20
N SER A 142 -25.80 0.96 0.26
CA SER A 142 -27.06 0.39 0.73
C SER A 142 -26.88 -0.26 2.10
N GLU A 143 -27.91 -0.18 2.94
CA GLU A 143 -27.94 -0.80 4.27
C GLU A 143 -27.87 -2.33 4.22
N GLU A 144 -28.36 -2.92 3.13
CA GLU A 144 -28.38 -4.36 2.86
C GLU A 144 -26.99 -4.99 2.70
N LEU A 145 -25.97 -4.19 2.35
CA LEU A 145 -24.61 -4.68 2.18
C LEU A 145 -23.95 -4.90 3.54
N ASP A 146 -23.45 -6.12 3.77
CA ASP A 146 -22.75 -6.46 5.00
C ASP A 146 -21.29 -6.00 4.97
N TRP A 147 -20.84 -5.39 6.08
CA TRP A 147 -19.47 -4.97 6.27
C TRP A 147 -18.48 -6.14 6.26
N ASN A 148 -18.92 -7.35 6.57
CA ASN A 148 -18.05 -8.54 6.54
C ASN A 148 -17.56 -8.88 5.13
N LEU A 149 -18.30 -8.50 4.08
CA LEU A 149 -17.90 -8.68 2.69
C LEU A 149 -16.98 -7.54 2.22
N LEU A 150 -17.23 -6.31 2.67
CA LEU A 150 -16.48 -5.13 2.27
C LEU A 150 -15.11 -5.00 2.97
N LYS A 151 -15.04 -5.41 4.25
CA LYS A 151 -13.83 -5.27 5.08
C LYS A 151 -12.58 -5.89 4.44
N PRO A 152 -12.58 -7.16 3.97
CA PRO A 152 -11.41 -7.77 3.36
C PRO A 152 -10.85 -6.96 2.18
N ASP A 153 -11.71 -6.48 1.29
CA ASP A 153 -11.32 -5.72 0.10
C ASP A 153 -10.78 -4.33 0.45
N ILE A 154 -11.41 -3.67 1.42
CA ILE A 154 -10.94 -2.37 1.93
C ILE A 154 -9.56 -2.53 2.58
N TYR A 155 -9.37 -3.57 3.41
CA TYR A 155 -8.07 -3.83 4.02
C TYR A 155 -6.99 -4.10 2.98
N ALA A 156 -7.27 -4.96 2.00
CA ALA A 156 -6.33 -5.29 0.94
C ALA A 156 -5.91 -4.02 0.18
N THR A 157 -6.88 -3.19 -0.20
CA THR A 157 -6.64 -1.93 -0.93
C THR A 157 -5.76 -0.96 -0.13
N ILE A 158 -6.06 -0.78 1.15
CA ILE A 158 -5.28 0.12 2.02
C ILE A 158 -3.85 -0.42 2.19
N MET A 159 -3.70 -1.72 2.46
CA MET A 159 -2.39 -2.35 2.64
C MET A 159 -1.54 -2.26 1.38
N ASP A 160 -2.11 -2.57 0.21
CA ASP A 160 -1.42 -2.50 -1.08
C ASP A 160 -1.00 -1.06 -1.41
N PHE A 161 -1.86 -0.08 -1.15
CA PHE A 161 -1.53 1.32 -1.35
C PHE A 161 -0.34 1.74 -0.48
N PHE A 162 -0.36 1.46 0.83
CA PHE A 162 0.77 1.81 1.70
C PHE A 162 2.03 0.99 1.41
N ALA A 163 1.90 -0.24 0.91
CA ALA A 163 3.03 -1.06 0.45
C ALA A 163 3.66 -0.52 -0.82
N SER A 164 2.86 0.08 -1.71
CA SER A 164 3.34 0.69 -2.95
C SER A 164 4.08 2.01 -2.75
N GLY A 165 3.86 2.70 -1.61
CA GLY A 165 4.50 3.98 -1.30
C GLY A 165 4.09 5.12 -2.25
N LEU A 166 2.94 4.99 -2.92
CA LEU A 166 2.40 6.01 -3.81
C LEU A 166 2.01 7.29 -3.04
N PRO A 167 2.03 8.46 -3.69
CA PRO A 167 1.54 9.69 -3.08
C PRO A 167 0.04 9.57 -2.78
N LEU A 168 -0.38 10.06 -1.60
CA LEU A 168 -1.78 10.07 -1.16
C LEU A 168 -2.65 11.03 -1.97
N VAL A 169 -2.09 12.16 -2.39
CA VAL A 169 -2.78 13.20 -3.17
C VAL A 169 -1.88 13.56 -4.35
N THR A 170 -2.44 13.55 -5.56
CA THR A 170 -1.74 13.89 -6.80
C THR A 170 -1.95 15.35 -7.22
N GLU A 171 -3.04 15.98 -6.79
CA GLU A 171 -3.40 17.34 -7.19
C GLU A 171 -3.70 18.19 -5.95
N GLU A 172 -2.94 19.26 -5.76
CA GLU A 172 -3.14 20.20 -4.65
C GLU A 172 -4.30 21.14 -5.00
N THR A 173 -5.54 20.64 -4.93
CA THR A 173 -6.69 21.54 -5.03
C THR A 173 -6.65 22.44 -3.80
N PRO A 174 -6.59 23.78 -3.96
CA PRO A 174 -6.60 24.71 -2.84
C PRO A 174 -7.90 24.46 -2.09
N SER A 175 -7.79 24.02 -0.83
CA SER A 175 -8.90 24.13 0.11
C SER A 175 -9.35 25.59 0.05
N GLY A 176 -10.61 25.82 -0.32
CA GLY A 176 -11.22 27.13 -0.31
C GLY A 176 -11.26 27.66 1.12
N GLU A 177 -10.20 28.33 1.52
CA GLU A 177 -10.15 29.24 2.67
C GLU A 177 -9.62 30.58 2.14
N ALA A 178 -10.41 31.20 1.28
CA ALA A 178 -10.46 32.65 1.22
C ALA A 178 -11.68 33.06 2.06
N GLY A 179 -11.55 32.92 3.38
CA GLY A 179 -12.51 33.53 4.30
C GLY A 179 -12.42 35.03 4.13
N SER A 180 -13.47 35.64 3.60
CA SER A 180 -13.62 37.08 3.65
C SER A 180 -13.93 37.48 5.10
N GLU A 181 -13.54 38.68 5.53
CA GLU A 181 -13.85 39.17 6.90
C GLU A 181 -15.37 39.15 7.18
N ASP A 182 -16.20 39.22 6.14
CA ASP A 182 -17.65 39.09 6.21
C ASP A 182 -18.11 37.67 6.58
N ASP A 183 -17.37 36.63 6.16
CA ASP A 183 -17.71 35.24 6.48
C ASP A 183 -17.53 34.95 7.98
N ASP A 184 -16.58 35.60 8.65
CA ASP A 184 -16.33 35.40 10.08
C ASP A 184 -17.48 35.92 10.96
N GLU A 185 -18.09 37.07 10.62
CA GLU A 185 -19.27 37.58 11.32
C GLU A 185 -20.48 36.66 11.12
N VAL A 186 -20.72 36.23 9.88
CA VAL A 186 -21.81 35.30 9.55
C VAL A 186 -21.61 33.96 10.23
N VAL A 187 -20.38 33.44 10.25
CA VAL A 187 -20.02 32.18 10.94
C VAL A 187 -20.18 32.32 12.47
N ALA A 188 -19.83 33.47 13.05
CA ALA A 188 -20.05 33.74 14.48
C ALA A 188 -21.54 33.74 14.83
N MET A 189 -22.37 34.41 14.02
CA MET A 189 -23.83 34.40 14.19
C MET A 189 -24.41 32.98 14.07
N ILE A 190 -23.98 32.20 13.07
CA ILE A 190 -24.42 30.81 12.89
C ILE A 190 -24.02 29.94 14.09
N LYS A 191 -22.81 30.12 14.63
CA LYS A 191 -22.34 29.39 15.82
C LYS A 191 -23.20 29.67 17.06
N GLU A 192 -23.58 30.92 17.31
CA GLU A 192 -24.44 31.27 18.46
C GLU A 192 -25.86 30.70 18.35
N LEU A 193 -26.46 30.75 17.16
CA LEU A 193 -27.78 30.18 16.90
C LEU A 193 -27.77 28.65 17.06
N LEU A 194 -26.72 27.98 16.57
CA LEU A 194 -26.54 26.54 16.72
C LEU A 194 -26.30 26.14 18.19
N ASP A 195 -25.43 26.82 18.93
CA ASP A 195 -25.15 26.49 20.33
C ASP A 195 -26.42 26.58 21.19
N THR A 196 -27.23 27.62 20.97
CA THR A 196 -28.52 27.79 21.65
C THR A 196 -29.44 26.59 21.42
N ARG A 197 -29.56 26.12 20.17
CA ARG A 197 -30.46 25.01 19.83
C ARG A 197 -29.94 23.65 20.30
N ILE A 198 -28.64 23.39 20.13
CA ILE A 198 -28.00 22.13 20.51
C ILE A 198 -27.97 22.00 22.03
N ARG A 199 -27.65 23.05 22.78
CA ARG A 199 -27.67 23.04 24.26
C ARG A 199 -29.07 22.75 24.80
N LEU A 200 -30.09 23.44 24.29
CA LEU A 200 -31.49 23.17 24.68
C LEU A 200 -31.90 21.73 24.36
N TRP A 201 -31.50 21.21 23.20
CA TRP A 201 -31.76 19.84 22.81
C TRP A 201 -31.06 18.85 23.76
N MET A 202 -29.78 19.03 24.06
CA MET A 202 -29.03 18.18 25.00
C MET A 202 -29.64 18.22 26.42
N MET A 203 -30.01 19.39 26.93
CA MET A 203 -30.67 19.52 28.23
C MET A 203 -32.01 18.78 28.26
N ASN A 204 -32.79 18.83 27.18
CA ASN A 204 -34.06 18.10 27.07
C ASN A 204 -33.85 16.58 26.98
N GLN A 205 -32.80 16.12 26.29
CA GLN A 205 -32.45 14.69 26.25
C GLN A 205 -32.00 14.17 27.61
N MET A 206 -31.20 14.93 28.36
CA MET A 206 -30.78 14.55 29.71
C MET A 206 -31.97 14.49 30.68
N LYS A 207 -32.90 15.46 30.61
CA LYS A 207 -34.13 15.44 31.41
C LYS A 207 -34.98 14.21 31.11
N LYS A 208 -35.16 13.85 29.83
CA LYS A 208 -35.92 12.64 29.43
C LYS A 208 -35.31 11.36 29.97
N LYS A 209 -33.98 11.21 29.90
CA LYS A 209 -33.28 10.06 30.49
C LYS A 209 -33.44 10.02 32.01
N GLN A 210 -33.31 11.17 32.69
CA GLN A 210 -33.47 11.25 34.15
C GLN A 210 -34.91 10.96 34.62
N THR A 211 -35.93 11.38 33.86
CA THR A 211 -37.33 11.06 34.17
C THR A 211 -37.63 9.59 33.94
N HIS A 212 -37.08 8.99 32.88
CA HIS A 212 -37.27 7.56 32.61
C HIS A 212 -36.60 6.66 33.66
N LEU A 213 -35.43 7.07 34.20
CA LEU A 213 -34.77 6.37 35.31
C LEU A 213 -35.45 6.55 36.67
N LYS A 214 -36.35 7.53 36.83
CA LYS A 214 -37.12 7.74 38.07
C LYS A 214 -38.49 7.04 38.06
N VAL A 215 -38.89 6.49 36.92
CA VAL A 215 -40.19 5.82 36.70
C VAL A 215 -40.03 4.29 36.63
N ILE A 216 -38.79 3.79 36.76
CA ILE A 216 -38.45 2.37 36.95
C ILE A 216 -38.02 2.19 38.40
#